data_AF-A0A0P7J0X9-F1
#
_entry.id   AF-A0A0P7J0X9-F1
#
_cell.length_a   1.000
_cell.length_b   1.000
_cell.length_c   1.000
_cell.angle_alpha   90.00
_cell.angle_beta   90.00
_cell.angle_gamma   90.00
#
_symmetry.space_group_name_H-M   'P 1'
#
loop_
_entity.id
_entity.type
_entity.pdbx_description
1 polymer ?
#
loop_
_entity_poly.entity_id
_entity_poly.type
_entity_poly.pdbx_seq_one_letter_code
_entity_poly.pdbx_strand_id
1 'polypeptide(L)'
;MRSGLRKSLRQVLFRLKSRTLYQDAELEMRALEGRGDGAMIVFTSYHNNVAKRGLLEFAASASQQGLRHCLFITDRTQGWFQGEKKSATIIRVVADYLTRNRIAKTMTVGVSMGGYGALSYARDLGAGRALAFAPQYCPRPDRFPSDQRWLAARRRIAHFSRPSLDSSMRGGPQFTLLHGRRNREDMLHWQSFSQGSHIDHYLADIETHDVIDPLRNAGILYPVIDSVWNDDTQTTNTLLKKIHAVRRLPQETASAATTEQPGPSAPRPCHH
;
A
#
# COMPACT_ATOMS: atom_id res chain seq x y z
N MET A 1 -11.35 19.00 16.87
CA MET A 1 -10.53 18.48 17.99
C MET A 1 -10.92 17.10 18.54
N ARG A 2 -12.21 16.71 18.64
CA ARG A 2 -12.62 15.42 19.26
C ARG A 2 -12.24 14.12 18.50
N SER A 3 -12.04 14.17 17.17
CA SER A 3 -11.77 12.95 16.38
C SER A 3 -10.32 12.45 16.46
N GLY A 4 -9.35 13.35 16.61
CA GLY A 4 -7.92 13.01 16.70
C GLY A 4 -7.59 12.24 17.98
N LEU A 5 -8.16 12.66 19.12
CA LEU A 5 -7.98 12.01 20.42
C LEU A 5 -8.52 10.57 20.41
N ARG A 6 -9.69 10.36 19.82
CA ARG A 6 -10.30 9.01 19.65
C ARG A 6 -9.46 8.09 18.76
N LYS A 7 -8.87 8.61 17.69
CA LYS A 7 -7.97 7.84 16.82
C LYS A 7 -6.71 7.40 17.56
N SER A 8 -6.12 8.29 18.35
CA SER A 8 -4.93 7.99 19.17
C SER A 8 -5.22 6.89 20.20
N LEU A 9 -6.33 7.01 20.96
CA LEU A 9 -6.75 6.00 21.94
C LEU A 9 -6.98 4.61 21.31
N ARG A 10 -7.61 4.55 20.12
CA ARG A 10 -7.79 3.28 19.41
C ARG A 10 -6.47 2.63 19.01
N GLN A 11 -5.49 3.41 18.53
CA GLN A 11 -4.18 2.89 18.17
C GLN A 11 -3.43 2.33 19.40
N VAL A 12 -3.53 3.01 20.54
CA VAL A 12 -3.00 2.48 21.81
C VAL A 12 -3.68 1.16 22.18
N LEU A 13 -5.01 1.08 22.11
CA LEU A 13 -5.74 -0.16 22.38
C LEU A 13 -5.36 -1.31 21.45
N PHE A 14 -5.24 -1.07 20.14
CA PHE A 14 -4.80 -2.10 19.21
C PHE A 14 -3.36 -2.55 19.50
N ARG A 15 -2.46 -1.62 19.82
CA ARG A 15 -1.10 -1.98 20.23
C ARG A 15 -1.10 -2.84 21.48
N LEU A 16 -1.84 -2.45 22.52
CA LEU A 16 -1.95 -3.23 23.76
C LEU A 16 -2.55 -4.63 23.53
N LYS A 17 -3.53 -4.76 22.64
CA LYS A 17 -4.14 -6.06 22.28
C LYS A 17 -3.28 -6.89 21.33
N SER A 18 -2.31 -6.30 20.67
CA SER A 18 -1.44 -7.00 19.72
C SER A 18 -0.22 -7.60 20.41
N ARG A 19 0.08 -8.85 20.06
CA ARG A 19 1.27 -9.58 20.50
C ARG A 19 2.43 -9.32 19.55
N THR A 20 3.64 -9.10 20.07
CA THR A 20 4.86 -9.08 19.25
C THR A 20 5.19 -10.52 18.82
N LEU A 21 5.34 -10.72 17.51
CA LEU A 21 5.79 -11.97 16.91
C LEU A 21 7.30 -11.98 16.71
N TYR A 22 7.86 -10.84 16.33
CA TYR A 22 9.28 -10.65 16.07
C TYR A 22 9.64 -9.17 16.19
N GLN A 23 10.83 -8.88 16.70
CA GLN A 23 11.35 -7.52 16.71
C GLN A 23 12.88 -7.54 16.73
N ASP A 24 13.50 -6.80 15.82
CA ASP A 24 14.92 -6.46 15.85
C ASP A 24 15.13 -4.98 15.48
N ALA A 25 16.37 -4.58 15.17
CA ALA A 25 16.69 -3.22 14.78
C ALA A 25 16.02 -2.78 13.45
N GLU A 26 15.72 -3.72 12.55
CA GLU A 26 15.25 -3.43 11.20
C GLU A 26 13.78 -3.72 10.97
N LEU A 27 13.19 -4.65 11.74
CA LEU A 27 11.87 -5.20 11.50
C LEU A 27 11.10 -5.34 12.80
N GLU A 28 9.83 -4.97 12.80
CA GLU A 28 8.86 -5.28 13.85
C GLU A 28 7.67 -5.98 13.22
N MET A 29 7.25 -7.12 13.79
CA MET A 29 6.04 -7.84 13.40
C MET A 29 5.15 -8.08 14.61
N ARG A 30 3.90 -7.64 14.51
CA ARG A 30 2.89 -7.80 15.56
C ARG A 30 1.66 -8.50 15.02
N ALA A 31 0.97 -9.26 15.85
CA ALA A 31 -0.29 -9.88 15.52
C ALA A 31 -1.40 -9.39 16.43
N LEU A 32 -2.54 -9.06 15.83
CA LEU A 32 -3.82 -9.01 16.52
C LEU A 32 -4.57 -10.29 16.14
N GLU A 33 -4.84 -11.12 17.13
CA GLU A 33 -5.51 -12.41 16.93
C GLU A 33 -6.99 -12.21 16.59
N GLY A 34 -7.47 -12.99 15.62
CA GLY A 34 -8.88 -13.06 15.22
C GLY A 34 -9.56 -14.29 15.82
N ARG A 35 -10.85 -14.45 15.53
CA ARG A 35 -11.64 -15.63 15.92
C ARG A 35 -11.91 -16.59 14.76
N GLY A 36 -11.72 -16.15 13.52
CA GLY A 36 -11.91 -16.93 12.31
C GLY A 36 -10.61 -17.45 11.73
N ASP A 37 -10.69 -18.10 10.57
CA ASP A 37 -9.57 -18.71 9.84
C ASP A 37 -8.96 -17.81 8.75
N GLY A 38 -9.31 -16.51 8.77
CA GLY A 38 -8.80 -15.51 7.84
C GLY A 38 -7.75 -14.61 8.46
N ALA A 39 -6.66 -14.30 7.73
CA ALA A 39 -5.67 -13.32 8.14
C ALA A 39 -5.42 -12.22 7.09
N MET A 40 -5.32 -10.98 7.57
CA MET A 40 -4.84 -9.84 6.79
C MET A 40 -3.39 -9.51 7.17
N ILE A 41 -2.51 -9.44 6.18
CA ILE A 41 -1.09 -9.15 6.37
C ILE A 41 -0.84 -7.71 5.91
N VAL A 42 -0.68 -6.81 6.86
CA VAL A 42 -0.54 -5.37 6.64
C VAL A 42 0.93 -4.98 6.61
N PHE A 43 1.39 -4.43 5.50
CA PHE A 43 2.70 -3.80 5.38
C PHE A 43 2.56 -2.31 5.62
N THR A 44 3.29 -1.77 6.60
CA THR A 44 3.17 -0.36 6.96
C THR A 44 3.85 0.57 5.96
N SER A 45 3.33 1.78 5.86
CA SER A 45 3.80 2.87 5.04
C SER A 45 5.07 3.52 5.58
N TYR A 46 5.73 4.29 4.70
CA TYR A 46 6.83 5.17 5.07
C TYR A 46 6.30 6.31 5.97
N HIS A 47 6.98 6.56 7.09
CA HIS A 47 6.70 7.63 8.03
C HIS A 47 7.97 8.41 8.40
N ASN A 48 8.03 9.68 7.95
CA ASN A 48 9.06 10.64 8.40
C ASN A 48 9.03 10.84 9.92
N ASN A 49 7.84 10.91 10.50
CA ASN A 49 7.67 11.05 11.93
C ASN A 49 7.87 9.69 12.63
N VAL A 50 8.92 9.59 13.44
CA VAL A 50 9.25 8.38 14.22
C VAL A 50 8.08 7.93 15.10
N ALA A 51 7.32 8.86 15.69
CA ALA A 51 6.17 8.54 16.53
C ALA A 51 5.01 7.87 15.77
N LYS A 52 4.99 7.98 14.44
CA LYS A 52 4.02 7.31 13.57
C LYS A 52 4.52 5.96 13.04
N ARG A 53 5.79 5.59 13.28
CA ARG A 53 6.33 4.29 12.88
C ARG A 53 5.74 3.20 13.77
N GLY A 54 5.30 2.10 13.16
CA GLY A 54 4.64 0.99 13.86
C GLY A 54 3.20 1.29 14.29
N LEU A 55 2.54 2.29 13.68
CA LEU A 55 1.10 2.38 13.71
C LEU A 55 0.50 1.14 13.06
N LEU A 56 -0.57 0.62 13.66
CA LEU A 56 -1.27 -0.54 13.13
C LEU A 56 -2.26 -0.04 12.06
N GLU A 57 -1.70 0.21 10.88
CA GLU A 57 -2.45 0.64 9.70
C GLU A 57 -3.59 -0.33 9.41
N PHE A 58 -4.74 0.19 9.03
CA PHE A 58 -5.95 -0.61 8.76
C PHE A 58 -6.46 -1.47 9.92
N ALA A 59 -5.90 -1.47 11.13
CA ALA A 59 -6.27 -2.44 12.18
C ALA A 59 -7.78 -2.60 12.40
N ALA A 60 -8.53 -1.50 12.37
CA ALA A 60 -9.98 -1.54 12.53
C ALA A 60 -10.73 -2.10 11.30
N SER A 61 -10.30 -1.82 10.07
CA SER A 61 -10.89 -2.41 8.85
C SER A 61 -10.43 -3.85 8.62
N ALA A 62 -9.15 -4.11 8.87
CA ALA A 62 -8.48 -5.36 8.62
C ALA A 62 -8.99 -6.47 9.55
N SER A 63 -9.21 -6.15 10.84
CA SER A 63 -9.66 -7.14 11.82
C SER A 63 -11.12 -7.56 11.68
N GLN A 64 -11.93 -6.79 10.93
CA GLN A 64 -13.37 -7.04 10.78
C GLN A 64 -14.04 -7.33 12.15
N GLN A 65 -13.92 -6.39 13.09
CA GLN A 65 -14.44 -6.53 14.46
C GLN A 65 -13.89 -7.78 15.21
N GLY A 66 -12.64 -8.14 14.91
CA GLY A 66 -11.92 -9.27 15.51
C GLY A 66 -12.27 -10.63 14.91
N LEU A 67 -12.97 -10.68 13.77
CA LEU A 67 -13.16 -11.93 13.03
C LEU A 67 -11.86 -12.37 12.36
N ARG A 68 -11.12 -11.44 11.74
CA ARG A 68 -9.86 -11.73 11.04
C ARG A 68 -8.65 -11.51 11.92
N HIS A 69 -7.66 -12.38 11.79
CA HIS A 69 -6.31 -12.11 12.29
C HIS A 69 -5.70 -10.95 11.50
N CYS A 70 -4.86 -10.16 12.15
CA CYS A 70 -4.08 -9.12 11.48
C CYS A 70 -2.62 -9.24 11.86
N LEU A 71 -1.74 -9.39 10.87
CA LEU A 71 -0.30 -9.35 11.06
C LEU A 71 0.21 -8.03 10.51
N PHE A 72 0.86 -7.22 11.33
CA PHE A 72 1.41 -5.92 10.95
C PHE A 72 2.92 -6.03 10.83
N ILE A 73 3.44 -5.75 9.64
CA ILE A 73 4.86 -5.83 9.29
C ILE A 73 5.39 -4.41 9.10
N THR A 74 6.28 -4.01 9.99
CA THR A 74 6.89 -2.67 10.00
C THR A 74 8.36 -2.74 9.66
N ASP A 75 8.75 -2.14 8.53
CA ASP A 75 10.15 -1.89 8.22
C ASP A 75 10.63 -0.65 8.99
N ARG A 76 11.43 -0.88 10.04
CA ARG A 76 11.97 0.16 10.92
C ARG A 76 13.06 0.99 10.23
N THR A 77 13.72 0.41 9.22
CA THR A 77 14.72 1.10 8.38
C THR A 77 14.09 1.96 7.30
N GLN A 78 12.81 1.72 6.99
CA GLN A 78 12.10 2.31 5.86
C GLN A 78 12.81 2.05 4.52
N GLY A 79 13.30 0.82 4.34
CA GLY A 79 14.05 0.35 3.19
C GLY A 79 13.20 -0.53 2.27
N TRP A 80 11.88 -0.31 2.20
CA TRP A 80 10.96 -1.06 1.33
C TRP A 80 11.00 -2.59 1.55
N PHE A 81 11.23 -3.02 2.79
CA PHE A 81 11.28 -4.44 3.15
C PHE A 81 12.38 -5.21 2.38
N GLN A 82 13.46 -4.51 2.01
CA GLN A 82 14.61 -5.06 1.30
C GLN A 82 15.64 -5.69 2.25
N GLY A 83 16.41 -6.63 1.72
CA GLY A 83 17.46 -7.40 2.41
C GLY A 83 17.06 -8.85 2.59
N GLU A 84 17.95 -9.79 2.23
CA GLU A 84 17.66 -11.23 2.20
C GLU A 84 17.22 -11.77 3.57
N LYS A 85 17.97 -11.42 4.62
CA LYS A 85 17.64 -11.80 6.00
C LYS A 85 16.26 -11.27 6.43
N LYS A 86 15.94 -10.04 6.06
CA LYS A 86 14.64 -9.41 6.35
C LYS A 86 13.52 -10.17 5.63
N SER A 87 13.69 -10.44 4.34
CA SER A 87 12.73 -11.21 3.54
C SER A 87 12.48 -12.60 4.10
N ALA A 88 13.55 -13.36 4.38
CA ALA A 88 13.45 -14.70 4.96
C ALA A 88 12.76 -14.69 6.33
N THR A 89 13.05 -13.67 7.15
CA THR A 89 12.44 -13.51 8.48
C THR A 89 10.94 -13.21 8.38
N ILE A 90 10.53 -12.31 7.47
CA ILE A 90 9.11 -12.02 7.22
C ILE A 90 8.37 -13.29 6.83
N ILE A 91 8.88 -14.02 5.83
CA ILE A 91 8.25 -15.24 5.31
C ILE A 91 8.11 -16.29 6.42
N ARG A 92 9.20 -16.59 7.13
CA ARG A 92 9.19 -17.59 8.21
C ARG A 92 8.20 -17.23 9.31
N VAL A 93 8.27 -16.02 9.88
CA VAL A 93 7.45 -15.66 11.03
C VAL A 93 5.97 -15.60 10.68
N VAL A 94 5.64 -15.11 9.48
CA VAL A 94 4.26 -15.13 8.98
C VAL A 94 3.79 -16.56 8.79
N ALA A 95 4.55 -17.41 8.08
CA ALA A 95 4.20 -18.81 7.88
C ALA A 95 3.95 -19.55 9.20
N ASP A 96 4.86 -19.40 10.19
CA ASP A 96 4.72 -19.99 11.52
C ASP A 96 3.42 -19.53 12.21
N TYR A 97 3.04 -18.27 12.05
CA TYR A 97 1.78 -17.77 12.62
C TYR A 97 0.57 -18.35 11.90
N LEU A 98 0.56 -18.35 10.56
CA LEU A 98 -0.54 -18.87 9.75
C LEU A 98 -0.79 -20.36 10.05
N THR A 99 0.27 -21.17 10.12
CA THR A 99 0.16 -22.60 10.44
C THR A 99 -0.37 -22.83 11.85
N ARG A 100 0.18 -22.14 12.86
CA ARG A 100 -0.25 -22.31 14.26
C ARG A 100 -1.72 -21.94 14.48
N ASN A 101 -2.21 -20.93 13.77
CA ASN A 101 -3.59 -20.45 13.88
C ASN A 101 -4.53 -21.08 12.85
N ARG A 102 -4.06 -22.07 12.06
CA ARG A 102 -4.84 -22.77 11.03
C ARG A 102 -5.54 -21.80 10.06
N ILE A 103 -4.82 -20.77 9.64
CA ILE A 103 -5.35 -19.77 8.72
C ILE A 103 -5.53 -20.39 7.34
N ALA A 104 -6.75 -20.36 6.82
CA ALA A 104 -7.13 -20.92 5.53
C ALA A 104 -7.17 -19.85 4.41
N LYS A 105 -7.37 -18.57 4.77
CA LYS A 105 -7.49 -17.47 3.80
C LYS A 105 -6.63 -16.28 4.18
N THR A 106 -5.86 -15.77 3.23
CA THR A 106 -4.94 -14.65 3.45
C THR A 106 -5.04 -13.57 2.38
N MET A 107 -4.87 -12.32 2.80
CA MET A 107 -4.75 -11.17 1.91
C MET A 107 -3.65 -10.23 2.41
N THR A 108 -2.76 -9.76 1.53
CA THR A 108 -1.82 -8.69 1.87
C THR A 108 -2.43 -7.32 1.59
N VAL A 109 -2.09 -6.32 2.40
CA VAL A 109 -2.54 -4.94 2.20
C VAL A 109 -1.48 -3.92 2.57
N GLY A 110 -1.44 -2.78 1.87
CA GLY A 110 -0.55 -1.68 2.23
C GLY A 110 -0.76 -0.41 1.39
N VAL A 111 -0.14 0.68 1.83
CA VAL A 111 -0.16 1.98 1.13
C VAL A 111 1.28 2.39 0.76
N SER A 112 1.50 2.94 -0.44
CA SER A 112 2.79 3.50 -0.84
C SER A 112 3.95 2.49 -0.70
N MET A 113 4.90 2.72 0.21
CA MET A 113 5.95 1.76 0.58
C MET A 113 5.38 0.42 1.09
N GLY A 114 4.34 0.50 1.93
CA GLY A 114 3.61 -0.68 2.39
C GLY A 114 2.89 -1.38 1.24
N GLY A 115 2.39 -0.62 0.27
CA GLY A 115 1.80 -1.16 -0.96
C GLY A 115 2.82 -1.97 -1.76
N TYR A 116 4.05 -1.49 -1.89
CA TYR A 116 5.15 -2.27 -2.47
C TYR A 116 5.38 -3.58 -1.70
N GLY A 117 5.46 -3.53 -0.37
CA GLY A 117 5.63 -4.71 0.47
C GLY A 117 4.49 -5.72 0.28
N ALA A 118 3.24 -5.25 0.33
CA ALA A 118 2.04 -6.07 0.18
C ALA A 118 2.03 -6.83 -1.15
N LEU A 119 2.30 -6.15 -2.25
CA LEU A 119 2.34 -6.77 -3.58
C LEU A 119 3.55 -7.66 -3.76
N SER A 120 4.72 -7.21 -3.31
CA SER A 120 5.98 -7.94 -3.47
C SER A 120 5.92 -9.29 -2.76
N TYR A 121 5.42 -9.35 -1.53
CA TYR A 121 5.43 -10.56 -0.70
C TYR A 121 4.20 -11.46 -0.86
N ALA A 122 3.16 -11.01 -1.59
CA ALA A 122 1.86 -11.68 -1.60
C ALA A 122 1.95 -13.19 -1.91
N ARG A 123 2.65 -13.55 -2.99
CA ARG A 123 2.84 -14.94 -3.42
C ARG A 123 3.61 -15.77 -2.38
N ASP A 124 4.72 -15.25 -1.86
CA ASP A 124 5.59 -15.98 -0.93
C ASP A 124 4.94 -16.20 0.45
N LEU A 125 3.93 -15.38 0.77
CA LEU A 125 3.12 -15.51 1.97
C LEU A 125 1.84 -16.34 1.75
N GLY A 126 1.68 -16.94 0.56
CA GLY A 126 0.51 -17.75 0.21
C GLY A 126 -0.79 -16.95 0.16
N ALA A 127 -0.72 -15.64 -0.08
CA ALA A 127 -1.90 -14.80 -0.20
C ALA A 127 -2.72 -15.21 -1.43
N GLY A 128 -4.04 -15.31 -1.26
CA GLY A 128 -4.96 -15.43 -2.40
C GLY A 128 -5.24 -14.09 -3.07
N ARG A 129 -5.03 -12.99 -2.33
CA ARG A 129 -5.29 -11.61 -2.77
C ARG A 129 -4.26 -10.62 -2.25
N ALA A 130 -4.09 -9.53 -2.97
CA ALA A 130 -3.29 -8.40 -2.52
C ALA A 130 -3.96 -7.08 -2.87
N LEU A 131 -4.15 -6.21 -1.89
CA LEU A 131 -4.76 -4.88 -2.05
C LEU A 131 -3.74 -3.79 -1.78
N ALA A 132 -3.49 -2.93 -2.75
CA ALA A 132 -2.52 -1.86 -2.58
C ALA A 132 -3.06 -0.49 -2.98
N PHE A 133 -2.78 0.49 -2.13
CA PHE A 133 -3.17 1.88 -2.30
C PHE A 133 -1.95 2.73 -2.61
N ALA A 134 -1.99 3.44 -3.74
CA ALA A 134 -0.89 4.19 -4.31
C ALA A 134 0.48 3.48 -4.21
N PRO A 135 0.60 2.17 -4.52
CA PRO A 135 1.86 1.45 -4.35
C PRO A 135 2.96 2.02 -5.23
N GLN A 136 4.16 2.08 -4.67
CA GLN A 136 5.36 2.35 -5.44
C GLN A 136 5.77 1.09 -6.22
N TYR A 137 6.20 1.27 -7.46
CA TYR A 137 6.53 0.17 -8.37
C TYR A 137 7.90 -0.46 -8.08
N CYS A 138 8.90 0.35 -7.75
CA CYS A 138 10.26 -0.10 -7.47
C CYS A 138 10.99 0.87 -6.53
N PRO A 139 11.71 0.38 -5.49
CA PRO A 139 12.49 1.23 -4.61
C PRO A 139 13.88 1.57 -5.13
N ARG A 140 14.31 1.00 -6.27
CA ARG A 140 15.66 1.23 -6.81
C ARG A 140 15.78 2.64 -7.41
N PRO A 141 16.70 3.50 -6.93
CA PRO A 141 16.83 4.88 -7.42
C PRO A 141 17.17 5.00 -8.91
N ASP A 142 17.98 4.09 -9.44
CA ASP A 142 18.40 4.04 -10.84
C ASP A 142 17.25 3.70 -11.80
N ARG A 143 16.26 2.93 -11.33
CA ARG A 143 15.05 2.60 -12.10
C ARG A 143 14.01 3.73 -12.09
N PHE A 144 13.97 4.52 -11.02
CA PHE A 144 13.05 5.66 -10.87
C PHE A 144 13.81 6.92 -10.45
N PRO A 145 14.67 7.47 -11.34
CA PRO A 145 15.48 8.64 -11.01
C PRO A 145 14.63 9.90 -10.87
N SER A 146 13.47 9.97 -11.52
CA SER A 146 12.57 11.13 -11.45
C SER A 146 11.75 11.19 -10.17
N ASP A 147 11.57 10.07 -9.45
CA ASP A 147 11.00 10.12 -8.11
C ASP A 147 12.14 10.55 -7.17
N GLN A 148 12.11 11.79 -6.68
CA GLN A 148 13.11 12.33 -5.75
C GLN A 148 12.70 12.14 -4.30
N ARG A 149 11.44 11.72 -4.05
CA ARG A 149 10.98 11.43 -2.70
C ARG A 149 11.80 10.30 -2.12
N TRP A 150 12.15 10.42 -0.85
CA TRP A 150 12.84 9.37 -0.11
C TRP A 150 14.18 8.95 -0.71
N LEU A 151 14.82 9.77 -1.56
CA LEU A 151 16.08 9.40 -2.21
C LEU A 151 17.15 9.00 -1.18
N ALA A 152 17.26 9.76 -0.08
CA ALA A 152 18.16 9.42 1.03
C ALA A 152 17.83 8.08 1.71
N ALA A 153 16.55 7.71 1.83
CA ALA A 153 16.15 6.42 2.38
C ALA A 153 16.47 5.28 1.39
N ARG A 154 16.10 5.44 0.11
CA ARG A 154 16.36 4.46 -0.94
C ARG A 154 17.85 4.22 -1.19
N ARG A 155 18.69 5.26 -1.08
CA ARG A 155 20.17 5.14 -1.19
C ARG A 155 20.81 4.37 -0.03
N ARG A 156 20.14 4.27 1.12
CA ARG A 156 20.62 3.48 2.27
C ARG A 156 20.31 1.98 2.14
N ILE A 157 19.54 1.57 1.13
CA ILE A 157 19.27 0.16 0.88
C ILE A 157 20.55 -0.47 0.32
N ALA A 158 21.23 -1.26 1.14
CA ALA A 158 22.48 -1.93 0.76
C ALA A 158 22.25 -3.04 -0.29
N HIS A 159 21.19 -3.82 -0.12
CA HIS A 159 20.89 -4.97 -0.97
C HIS A 159 19.41 -4.99 -1.35
N PHE A 160 19.14 -4.97 -2.65
CA PHE A 160 17.79 -5.07 -3.20
C PHE A 160 17.44 -6.55 -3.48
N SER A 161 17.01 -7.25 -2.44
CA SER A 161 16.64 -8.68 -2.48
C SER A 161 15.29 -8.96 -3.13
N ARG A 162 14.44 -7.94 -3.29
CA ARG A 162 13.12 -8.05 -3.95
C ARG A 162 13.14 -7.34 -5.31
N PRO A 163 12.54 -7.93 -6.35
CA PRO A 163 12.54 -7.34 -7.68
C PRO A 163 11.56 -6.16 -7.78
N SER A 164 11.49 -5.57 -8.98
CA SER A 164 10.40 -4.69 -9.37
C SER A 164 9.07 -5.46 -9.37
N LEU A 165 7.95 -4.75 -9.22
CA LEU A 165 6.65 -5.39 -9.05
C LEU A 165 6.14 -6.14 -10.28
N ASP A 166 6.60 -5.85 -11.50
CA ASP A 166 6.28 -6.71 -12.66
C ASP A 166 6.69 -8.16 -12.43
N SER A 167 7.87 -8.37 -11.86
CA SER A 167 8.41 -9.71 -11.61
C SER A 167 7.71 -10.39 -10.43
N SER A 168 7.39 -9.64 -9.38
CA SER A 168 6.65 -10.18 -8.23
C SER A 168 5.19 -10.47 -8.53
N MET A 169 4.59 -9.77 -9.49
CA MET A 169 3.19 -9.92 -9.88
C MET A 169 2.99 -10.86 -11.08
N ARG A 170 4.07 -11.49 -11.60
CA ARG A 170 3.96 -12.56 -12.60
C ARG A 170 3.45 -13.84 -11.94
N GLY A 171 2.16 -14.11 -12.15
CA GLY A 171 1.45 -15.22 -11.51
C GLY A 171 1.27 -15.00 -9.99
N GLY A 172 0.34 -15.74 -9.39
CA GLY A 172 0.05 -15.66 -7.96
C GLY A 172 -1.36 -15.13 -7.68
N PRO A 173 -1.54 -14.27 -6.66
CA PRO A 173 -2.86 -13.82 -6.22
C PRO A 173 -3.58 -12.91 -7.22
N GLN A 174 -4.87 -12.67 -6.94
CA GLN A 174 -5.57 -11.52 -7.52
C GLN A 174 -5.03 -10.22 -6.91
N PHE A 175 -4.54 -9.32 -7.76
CA PHE A 175 -4.03 -8.02 -7.34
C PHE A 175 -5.07 -6.93 -7.57
N THR A 176 -5.34 -6.10 -6.55
CA THR A 176 -6.17 -4.91 -6.67
C THR A 176 -5.35 -3.68 -6.31
N LEU A 177 -5.25 -2.72 -7.23
CA LEU A 177 -4.44 -1.52 -7.10
C LEU A 177 -5.32 -0.29 -7.22
N LEU A 178 -5.09 0.74 -6.41
CA LEU A 178 -5.71 2.06 -6.58
C LEU A 178 -4.65 3.16 -6.57
N HIS A 179 -4.54 3.96 -7.62
CA HIS A 179 -3.64 5.11 -7.70
C HIS A 179 -4.40 6.42 -7.95
N GLY A 180 -3.79 7.56 -7.61
CA GLY A 180 -4.21 8.85 -8.12
C GLY A 180 -3.76 9.02 -9.57
N ARG A 181 -4.72 9.19 -10.49
CA ARG A 181 -4.48 9.28 -11.93
C ARG A 181 -3.66 10.51 -12.31
N ARG A 182 -3.94 11.66 -11.68
CA ARG A 182 -3.33 12.97 -11.98
C ARG A 182 -2.21 13.34 -11.01
N ASN A 183 -1.97 12.55 -9.97
CA ASN A 183 -0.85 12.79 -9.08
C ASN A 183 0.45 12.46 -9.81
N ARG A 184 1.32 13.46 -10.02
CA ARG A 184 2.57 13.30 -10.77
C ARG A 184 3.46 12.17 -10.25
N GLU A 185 3.47 11.97 -8.93
CA GLU A 185 4.31 10.98 -8.28
C GLU A 185 3.74 9.57 -8.51
N ASP A 186 2.43 9.40 -8.37
CA ASP A 186 1.74 8.16 -8.70
C ASP A 186 1.81 7.85 -10.19
N MET A 187 1.71 8.86 -11.07
CA MET A 187 1.85 8.71 -12.52
C MET A 187 3.14 8.01 -12.92
N LEU A 188 4.26 8.36 -12.28
CA LEU A 188 5.54 7.69 -12.52
C LEU A 188 5.43 6.19 -12.24
N HIS A 189 4.78 5.81 -11.14
CA HIS A 189 4.68 4.43 -10.69
C HIS A 189 3.59 3.64 -11.43
N TRP A 190 2.35 4.13 -11.46
CA TRP A 190 1.20 3.37 -11.95
C TRP A 190 1.36 2.99 -13.41
N GLN A 191 1.94 3.86 -14.24
CA GLN A 191 2.16 3.56 -15.66
C GLN A 191 3.09 2.35 -15.88
N SER A 192 3.99 2.09 -14.93
CA SER A 192 4.99 1.01 -15.00
C SER A 192 4.44 -0.36 -14.62
N PHE A 193 3.26 -0.43 -13.98
CA PHE A 193 2.61 -1.69 -13.67
C PHE A 193 2.14 -2.37 -14.95
N SER A 194 2.41 -3.68 -15.06
CA SER A 194 1.84 -4.53 -16.09
C SER A 194 0.31 -4.60 -15.95
N GLN A 195 -0.37 -4.77 -17.08
CA GLN A 195 -1.79 -5.10 -17.12
C GLN A 195 -1.96 -6.60 -17.34
N GLY A 196 -3.02 -7.19 -16.78
CA GLY A 196 -3.29 -8.62 -16.89
C GLY A 196 -4.64 -8.98 -16.27
N SER A 197 -5.15 -10.18 -16.57
CA SER A 197 -6.46 -10.63 -16.08
C SER A 197 -6.52 -10.78 -14.55
N HIS A 198 -5.38 -11.03 -13.89
CA HIS A 198 -5.26 -11.13 -12.44
C HIS A 198 -4.87 -9.80 -11.76
N ILE A 199 -4.96 -8.66 -12.48
CA ILE A 199 -4.62 -7.33 -11.98
C ILE A 199 -5.78 -6.36 -12.24
N ASP A 200 -6.49 -6.02 -11.16
CA ASP A 200 -7.52 -4.98 -11.16
C ASP A 200 -6.88 -3.64 -10.78
N HIS A 201 -6.46 -2.89 -11.78
CA HIS A 201 -5.82 -1.58 -11.58
C HIS A 201 -6.85 -0.46 -11.73
N TYR A 202 -7.11 0.28 -10.66
CA TYR A 202 -8.01 1.43 -10.63
C TYR A 202 -7.24 2.74 -10.56
N LEU A 203 -7.72 3.75 -11.28
CA LEU A 203 -7.19 5.10 -11.30
C LEU A 203 -8.29 6.07 -10.87
N ALA A 204 -8.10 6.72 -9.72
CA ALA A 204 -8.97 7.80 -9.23
C ALA A 204 -8.56 9.13 -9.87
N ASP A 205 -9.51 9.91 -10.37
CA ASP A 205 -9.22 11.21 -11.00
C ASP A 205 -8.91 12.31 -9.96
N ILE A 206 -7.82 12.11 -9.21
CA ILE A 206 -7.37 12.96 -8.11
C ILE A 206 -5.89 13.32 -8.28
N GLU A 207 -5.51 14.47 -7.74
CA GLU A 207 -4.14 15.01 -7.80
C GLU A 207 -3.31 14.69 -6.55
N THR A 208 -3.92 14.08 -5.53
CA THR A 208 -3.24 13.68 -4.29
C THR A 208 -2.73 12.24 -4.35
N HIS A 209 -1.59 11.99 -3.70
CA HIS A 209 -1.07 10.65 -3.43
C HIS A 209 -1.94 9.90 -2.39
N ASP A 210 -2.65 10.63 -1.54
CA ASP A 210 -3.53 10.03 -0.54
C ASP A 210 -4.86 9.59 -1.18
N VAL A 211 -4.90 8.35 -1.65
CA VAL A 211 -6.11 7.69 -2.15
C VAL A 211 -7.00 7.13 -1.02
N ILE A 212 -6.54 7.14 0.24
CA ILE A 212 -7.27 6.58 1.38
C ILE A 212 -8.29 7.57 1.92
N ASP A 213 -7.93 8.84 2.04
CA ASP A 213 -8.83 9.85 2.59
C ASP A 213 -10.10 10.06 1.75
N PRO A 214 -10.06 10.06 0.40
CA PRO A 214 -11.28 10.01 -0.42
C PRO A 214 -12.19 8.81 -0.08
N LEU A 215 -11.61 7.61 0.09
CA LEU A 215 -12.38 6.42 0.48
C LEU A 215 -13.01 6.55 1.87
N ARG A 216 -12.30 7.18 2.82
CA ARG A 216 -12.81 7.41 4.18
C ARG A 216 -13.93 8.44 4.18
N ASN A 217 -13.76 9.53 3.46
CA ASN A 217 -14.74 10.61 3.37
C ASN A 217 -16.04 10.13 2.72
N ALA A 218 -15.93 9.24 1.73
CA ALA A 218 -17.09 8.58 1.11
C ALA A 218 -17.64 7.41 1.95
N GLY A 219 -17.04 7.05 3.08
CA GLY A 219 -17.48 5.94 3.95
C GLY A 219 -17.29 4.55 3.35
N ILE A 220 -16.46 4.41 2.30
CA ILE A 220 -16.31 3.17 1.53
C ILE A 220 -15.01 2.41 1.76
N LEU A 221 -14.05 2.95 2.53
CA LEU A 221 -12.77 2.27 2.76
C LEU A 221 -12.95 0.82 3.26
N TYR A 222 -13.84 0.61 4.22
CA TYR A 222 -14.05 -0.71 4.82
C TYR A 222 -14.80 -1.64 3.84
N PRO A 223 -15.91 -1.20 3.21
CA PRO A 223 -16.56 -1.94 2.13
C PRO A 223 -15.63 -2.33 0.97
N VAL A 224 -14.70 -1.46 0.57
CA VAL A 224 -13.73 -1.79 -0.50
C VAL A 224 -12.80 -2.90 -0.05
N ILE A 225 -12.19 -2.78 1.13
CA ILE A 225 -11.33 -3.84 1.68
C ILE A 225 -12.08 -5.18 1.79
N ASP A 226 -13.35 -5.13 2.20
CA ASP A 226 -14.17 -6.32 2.38
C ASP A 226 -14.60 -6.97 1.05
N SER A 227 -15.01 -6.18 0.07
CA SER A 227 -15.34 -6.69 -1.27
C SER A 227 -14.12 -7.32 -1.94
N VAL A 228 -12.94 -6.71 -1.83
CA VAL A 228 -11.70 -7.31 -2.33
C VAL A 228 -11.40 -8.61 -1.60
N TRP A 229 -11.48 -8.65 -0.27
CA TRP A 229 -11.33 -9.88 0.51
C TRP A 229 -12.26 -11.00 0.02
N ASN A 230 -13.50 -10.68 -0.33
CA ASN A 230 -14.54 -11.62 -0.74
C ASN A 230 -14.56 -11.97 -2.23
N ASP A 231 -13.63 -11.46 -3.04
CA ASP A 231 -13.67 -11.60 -4.52
C ASP A 231 -14.85 -10.93 -5.21
N ASP A 232 -15.46 -9.96 -4.56
CA ASP A 232 -16.62 -9.28 -5.12
C ASP A 232 -16.20 -8.09 -5.97
N THR A 233 -15.66 -8.39 -7.15
CA THR A 233 -15.16 -7.39 -8.10
C THR A 233 -16.27 -6.42 -8.55
N GLN A 234 -17.52 -6.89 -8.62
CA GLN A 234 -18.66 -6.05 -8.99
C GLN A 234 -18.95 -4.99 -7.92
N THR A 235 -18.95 -5.39 -6.65
CA THR A 235 -19.08 -4.46 -5.53
C THR A 235 -17.87 -3.53 -5.44
N THR A 236 -16.65 -4.04 -5.61
CA THR A 236 -15.43 -3.20 -5.66
C THR A 236 -15.54 -2.12 -6.74
N ASN A 237 -15.93 -2.49 -7.97
CA ASN A 237 -16.17 -1.56 -9.07
C ASN A 237 -17.20 -0.48 -8.71
N THR A 238 -18.33 -0.89 -8.12
CA THR A 238 -19.43 0.01 -7.76
C THR A 238 -19.00 0.99 -6.67
N LEU A 239 -18.27 0.53 -5.67
CA LEU A 239 -17.76 1.37 -4.59
C LEU A 239 -16.73 2.38 -5.10
N LEU A 240 -15.77 1.94 -5.90
CA LEU A 240 -14.68 2.80 -6.40
C LEU A 240 -15.19 3.91 -7.33
N LYS A 241 -16.29 3.69 -8.06
CA LYS A 241 -16.95 4.77 -8.82
C LYS A 241 -17.40 5.95 -7.97
N LYS A 242 -17.69 5.76 -6.67
CA LYS A 242 -18.08 6.84 -5.75
C LYS A 242 -16.96 7.85 -5.48
N ILE A 243 -15.71 7.50 -5.78
CA ILE A 243 -14.56 8.42 -5.74
C ILE A 243 -14.00 8.68 -7.15
N HIS A 244 -14.83 8.48 -8.18
CA HIS A 244 -14.44 8.64 -9.58
C HIS A 244 -13.23 7.78 -9.98
N ALA A 245 -13.05 6.64 -9.31
CA ALA A 245 -12.05 5.66 -9.68
C ALA A 245 -12.61 4.67 -10.70
N VAL A 246 -11.90 4.53 -11.81
CA VAL A 246 -12.25 3.62 -12.92
C VAL A 246 -11.11 2.65 -13.16
N ARG A 247 -11.40 1.49 -13.76
CA ARG A 247 -10.34 0.56 -14.16
C ARG A 247 -9.46 1.22 -15.23
N ARG A 248 -8.15 1.11 -15.07
CA ARG A 248 -7.14 1.54 -16.04
C ARG A 248 -7.44 0.94 -17.40
N LEU A 249 -7.41 1.76 -18.43
CA LEU A 249 -7.69 1.30 -19.79
C LEU A 249 -6.52 0.47 -20.34
N PRO A 250 -6.78 -0.47 -21.26
CA PRO A 250 -5.75 -1.20 -21.98
C PRO A 250 -4.69 -0.24 -22.55
N GLN A 251 -3.42 -0.51 -22.24
CA GLN A 251 -2.27 0.29 -22.70
C GLN A 251 -2.29 1.77 -22.29
N GLU A 252 -3.14 2.16 -21.33
CA GLU A 252 -3.16 3.53 -20.81
C GLU A 252 -1.79 3.90 -20.24
N THR A 253 -1.22 4.98 -20.75
CA THR A 253 0.00 5.62 -20.24
C THR A 253 -0.35 6.97 -19.63
N ALA A 254 0.49 7.45 -18.72
CA ALA A 254 0.37 8.81 -18.24
C ALA A 254 0.66 9.74 -19.44
N SER A 255 -0.32 10.50 -19.93
CA SER A 255 0.00 11.56 -20.88
C SER A 255 0.77 12.64 -20.12
N ALA A 256 1.82 13.17 -20.75
CA ALA A 256 2.41 14.40 -20.28
C ALA A 256 1.33 15.48 -20.47
N ALA A 257 0.57 15.78 -19.42
CA ALA A 257 -0.23 16.99 -19.40
C ALA A 257 0.74 18.14 -19.66
N THR A 258 0.52 18.77 -20.81
CA THR A 258 1.32 19.81 -21.42
C THR A 258 1.71 20.83 -20.37
N THR A 259 3.01 20.99 -20.14
CA THR A 259 3.53 22.12 -19.40
C THR A 259 3.52 23.32 -20.33
N GLU A 260 2.32 23.81 -20.69
CA GLU A 260 2.21 25.20 -21.11
C GLU A 260 2.34 26.03 -19.83
N GLN A 261 3.58 26.34 -19.47
CA GLN A 261 3.80 27.57 -18.73
C GLN A 261 3.40 28.71 -19.67
N PRO A 262 2.49 29.61 -19.29
CA PRO A 262 2.37 30.86 -20.01
C PRO A 262 3.72 31.56 -19.89
N GLY A 263 4.41 31.72 -21.02
CA GLY A 263 5.66 32.47 -21.09
C GLY A 263 5.47 33.86 -20.48
N PRO A 264 6.55 34.47 -19.94
CA PRO A 264 6.45 35.78 -19.31
C PRO A 264 5.84 36.75 -20.32
N SER A 265 4.69 37.33 -19.95
CA SER A 265 4.06 38.41 -20.70
C SER A 265 5.07 39.54 -20.84
N ALA A 266 5.36 39.91 -22.09
CA ALA A 266 6.17 41.06 -22.41
C ALA A 266 5.63 42.32 -21.69
N PRO A 267 6.49 43.18 -21.13
CA PRO A 267 6.04 44.41 -20.49
C PRO A 267 5.41 45.34 -21.55
N ARG A 268 4.21 45.86 -21.23
CA ARG A 268 3.56 46.91 -22.03
C ARG A 268 4.39 48.20 -21.99
N PRO A 269 4.52 48.95 -23.10
CA PRO A 269 5.22 50.22 -23.09
C PRO A 269 4.38 51.27 -22.36
N CYS A 270 5.02 51.99 -21.44
CA CYS A 270 4.48 53.20 -20.85
C CYS A 270 4.45 54.31 -21.91
N HIS A 271 3.27 54.87 -22.17
CA HIS A 271 3.14 56.12 -22.91
C HIS A 271 3.40 57.30 -21.96
N HIS A 272 4.18 58.26 -22.47
CA HIS A 272 4.46 59.57 -21.89
C HIS A 272 3.21 60.46 -21.83
#